data_AF-A0A143BBU1-F1
#
_entry.id   AF-A0A143BBU1-F1
#
_cell.length_a   1.000
_cell.length_b   1.000
_cell.length_c   1.000
_cell.angle_alpha   90.00
_cell.angle_beta   90.00
_cell.angle_gamma   90.00
#
_symmetry.space_group_name_H-M   'P 1'
#
loop_
_entity.id
_entity.type
_entity.pdbx_description
1 polymer ?
#
loop_
_entity_poly.entity_id
_entity_poly.type
_entity_poly.pdbx_seq_one_letter_code
_entity_poly.pdbx_strand_id
1 'polypeptide(L)' 'MDKEIISRIFEPFFTPKEVGRGTGLGLSVALGIMQQSRGILTCDNAPGAGNTFTLIFR' A
#
# COMPACT_ATOMS: atom_id res chain seq x y z
N MET A 1 -10.12 -6.32 -0.87
CA MET A 1 -9.03 -6.30 -1.86
C MET A 1 -8.45 -7.71 -1.97
N ASP A 2 -8.27 -8.19 -3.20
CA ASP A 2 -7.78 -9.55 -3.43
C ASP A 2 -6.32 -9.72 -2.97
N LYS A 3 -5.97 -10.94 -2.57
CA LYS A 3 -4.61 -11.25 -2.08
C LYS A 3 -3.53 -10.88 -3.11
N GLU A 4 -3.81 -11.10 -4.39
CA GLU A 4 -2.90 -10.76 -5.48
C GLU A 4 -2.64 -9.25 -5.57
N ILE A 5 -3.68 -8.44 -5.35
CA ILE A 5 -3.52 -6.98 -5.32
C ILE A 5 -2.66 -6.60 -4.11
N ILE A 6 -2.93 -7.15 -2.93
CA ILE A 6 -2.18 -6.86 -1.70
C ILE A 6 -0.68 -7.20 -1.85
N SER A 7 -0.32 -8.27 -2.57
CA SER A 7 1.09 -8.57 -2.83
C SER A 7 1.80 -7.53 -3.70
N ARG A 8 1.05 -6.73 -4.46
CA ARG A 8 1.58 -5.79 -5.47
C ARG A 8 1.33 -4.32 -5.15
N ILE A 9 0.47 -3.98 -4.17
CA ILE A 9 0.08 -2.59 -3.88
C ILE A 9 1.25 -1.65 -3.55
N PHE A 10 2.39 -2.20 -3.12
CA PHE A 10 3.59 -1.42 -2.80
C PHE A 10 4.58 -1.32 -3.98
N GLU A 11 4.33 -2.01 -5.10
CA GLU A 11 5.14 -1.88 -6.31
C GLU A 11 4.99 -0.45 -6.87
N PRO A 12 6.09 0.21 -7.24
CA PRO A 12 6.02 1.49 -7.93
C PRO A 12 5.18 1.39 -9.20
N PHE A 13 4.31 2.38 -9.42
CA PHE A 13 3.41 2.50 -10.58
C PHE A 13 2.26 1.49 -10.63
N PHE A 14 2.16 0.56 -9.69
CA PHE A 14 1.03 -0.36 -9.63
C PHE A 14 -0.24 0.37 -9.18
N THR A 15 -1.33 0.22 -9.93
CA THR A 15 -2.67 0.63 -9.48
C THR A 15 -3.75 -0.23 -10.14
N PRO A 16 -4.78 -0.67 -9.39
CA PRO A 16 -5.95 -1.32 -9.97
C PRO A 16 -6.94 -0.31 -10.58
N LYS A 17 -6.65 0.99 -10.48
CA LYS A 17 -7.48 2.05 -11.08
C LYS A 17 -7.29 2.10 -12.58
N GLU A 18 -8.29 2.61 -13.27
CA GLU A 18 -8.24 2.86 -14.71
C GLU A 18 -7.10 3.82 -15.09
N VAL A 19 -6.68 3.73 -16.35
CA VAL A 19 -5.65 4.60 -16.93
C VAL A 19 -6.00 6.07 -16.71
N GLY A 20 -5.03 6.84 -16.23
CA GLY A 20 -5.21 8.27 -15.94
C GLY A 20 -5.88 8.59 -14.60
N ARG A 21 -6.34 7.59 -13.82
CA ARG A 21 -7.01 7.80 -12.51
C ARG A 21 -6.08 7.60 -11.30
N GLY A 22 -4.82 7.23 -11.53
CA GLY A 22 -3.82 7.09 -10.48
C GLY A 22 -2.42 6.86 -11.05
N THR A 23 -1.42 7.35 -10.34
CA THR A 23 0.00 7.17 -10.71
C THR A 23 0.61 5.89 -10.15
N GLY A 24 -0.03 5.26 -9.16
CA GLY A 24 0.52 4.09 -8.47
C GLY A 24 1.76 4.38 -7.61
N LEU A 25 2.00 5.64 -7.23
CA LEU A 25 3.21 6.04 -6.50
C LEU A 25 3.01 6.22 -4.98
N GLY A 26 1.78 6.43 -4.51
CA GLY A 26 1.55 6.81 -3.11
C GLY A 26 2.04 5.76 -2.10
N LEU A 27 1.70 4.49 -2.32
CA LEU A 27 2.06 3.41 -1.39
C LEU A 27 3.54 3.01 -1.48
N SER A 28 4.16 3.08 -2.66
CA SER A 28 5.60 2.83 -2.81
C SER A 28 6.42 3.91 -2.11
N VAL A 29 6.00 5.19 -2.20
CA VAL A 29 6.61 6.30 -1.46
C VAL A 29 6.43 6.13 0.04
N ALA A 30 5.22 5.80 0.50
CA ALA A 30 4.96 5.56 1.93
C ALA A 30 5.82 4.42 2.49
N LEU A 31 5.98 3.32 1.74
CA LEU A 31 6.87 2.22 2.12
C LEU A 31 8.33 2.70 2.23
N GLY A 32 8.82 3.49 1.28
CA GLY A 32 10.16 4.07 1.32
C GLY A 32 10.39 4.97 2.52
N ILE A 33 9.43 5.84 2.85
CA ILE A 33 9.47 6.70 4.05
C ILE A 33 9.55 5.84 5.31
N MET A 34 8.68 4.83 5.44
CA MET A 34 8.67 3.97 6.61
C MET A 34 9.98 3.19 6.76
N GLN A 35 10.55 2.69 5.65
CA GLN A 35 11.86 2.03 5.67
C GLN A 35 12.98 2.97 6.13
N GLN A 36 13.01 4.22 5.64
CA GLN A 36 13.98 5.24 6.05
C GLN A 36 13.85 5.58 7.55
N SER A 37 12.61 5.63 8.05
CA SER A 37 12.32 5.83 9.48
C SER A 37 12.57 4.58 10.34
N ARG A 38 13.04 3.47 9.77
CA ARG A 38 13.12 2.15 10.43
C ARG A 38 11.77 1.71 11.03
N GLY A 39 10.67 2.18 10.47
CA GLY A 39 9.32 1.79 10.82
C GLY A 39 8.83 0.60 9.99
N ILE A 40 7.59 0.20 10.22
CA ILE A 40 6.91 -0.89 9.52
C ILE A 40 5.60 -0.38 8.93
N LEU A 41 5.32 -0.75 7.68
CA LEU A 41 4.05 -0.52 7.02
C LEU A 41 3.41 -1.88 6.68
N THR A 42 2.18 -2.10 7.12
CA THR A 42 1.39 -3.30 6.83
C THR A 42 0.02 -2.92 6.28
N CYS A 43 -0.60 -3.85 5.55
CA CYS A 43 -1.94 -3.70 4.99
C CYS A 43 -2.75 -4.97 5.25
N ASP A 44 -3.90 -4.80 5.89
CA ASP A 44 -4.88 -5.83 6.14
C ASP A 44 -6.18 -5.50 5.41
N ASN A 45 -6.89 -6.52 4.97
CA ASN A 45 -8.21 -6.38 4.36
C ASN A 45 -9.16 -7.39 5.00
N ALA A 46 -9.93 -6.92 5.97
CA ALA A 46 -11.00 -7.72 6.55
C ALA A 46 -12.25 -7.66 5.65
N PRO A 47 -12.89 -8.79 5.33
CA PRO A 47 -14.12 -8.82 4.54
C PRO A 47 -15.17 -7.84 5.10
N GLY A 48 -15.68 -6.94 4.24
CA GLY A 48 -16.70 -5.96 4.63
C GLY A 48 -16.19 -4.74 5.41
N ALA A 49 -14.91 -4.68 5.82
CA ALA A 49 -14.37 -3.60 6.66
C ALA A 49 -13.49 -2.58 5.92
N GLY A 50 -13.30 -2.75 4.60
CA GLY A 50 -12.35 -1.94 3.83
C GLY A 50 -10.90 -2.37 4.07
N ASN A 51 -9.96 -1.57 3.56
CA ASN A 51 -8.53 -1.82 3.73
C ASN A 51 -7.99 -1.00 4.91
N THR A 52 -7.22 -1.63 5.78
CA THR A 52 -6.55 -1.00 6.91
C THR A 52 -5.05 -0.99 6.67
N PHE A 53 -4.45 0.19 6.69
CA PHE A 53 -2.99 0.35 6.62
C PHE A 53 -2.47 0.72 8.01
N THR A 54 -1.53 -0.06 8.53
CA THR A 54 -0.96 0.14 9.86
C THR A 54 0.50 0.57 9.73
N LEU A 55 0.81 1.74 10.31
CA LEU A 55 2.16 2.30 10.35
C LEU A 55 2.68 2.23 11.79
N ILE A 56 3.83 1.59 11.97
CA ILE A 56 4.50 1.45 13.27
C ILE A 56 5.82 2.21 13.21
N PHE A 57 5.95 3.23 14.04
CA PHE A 57 7.16 4.04 14.18
C PHE A 57 7.98 3.54 15.37
N ARG A 58 9.30 3.61 15.27
CA ARG A 58 10.22 3.35 16.39
C ARG A 58 10.51 4.62 17.19
#